data_AF-A0A2J7Q7Y9-F1
#
_entry.id   AF-A0A2J7Q7Y9-F1
#
_cell.length_a   1.000
_cell.length_b   1.000
_cell.length_c   1.000
_cell.angle_alpha   90.00
_cell.angle_beta   90.00
_cell.angle_gamma   90.00
#
_symmetry.space_group_name_H-M   'P 1'
#
loop_
_entity.id
_entity.type
_entity.pdbx_description
1 polymer ?
#
loop_
_entity_poly.entity_id
_entity_poly.type
_entity_poly.pdbx_seq_one_letter_code
_entity_poly.pdbx_strand_id
1 'polypeptide(L)'
;MDEIEYKLKKSNAILVVNAISKLVKAIKSKGAPHSGKIEELPELIFLKERCEDADPVINITACQGVITLVETGVLAVIPTLSGFIAALPTVRNYTGVISSIGALLIIDLKARLSENGSFQCPFNLRSPQHPLISVLKQNKDTWCDVFNIMQFICGHNEEM
;
A
#
# COMPACT_ATOMS: atom_id res chain seq x y z
N MET A 1 15.99 2.77 15.96
CA MET A 1 15.95 2.32 14.54
C MET A 1 16.71 1.00 14.41
N ASP A 2 17.85 0.87 15.10
CA ASP A 2 18.73 -0.31 15.09
C ASP A 2 18.08 -1.66 15.47
N GLU A 3 17.19 -1.70 16.47
CA GLU A 3 16.48 -2.94 16.84
C GLU A 3 15.52 -3.42 15.73
N ILE A 4 14.88 -2.48 15.03
CA ILE A 4 13.95 -2.76 13.92
C ILE A 4 14.74 -3.31 12.74
N GLU A 5 15.83 -2.63 12.37
CA GLU A 5 16.69 -3.05 11.27
C GLU A 5 17.33 -4.43 11.52
N TYR A 6 17.76 -4.70 12.76
CA TYR A 6 18.26 -6.00 13.16
C TYR A 6 17.22 -7.13 13.00
N LYS A 7 15.96 -6.86 13.37
CA LYS A 7 14.87 -7.84 13.24
C LYS A 7 14.50 -8.11 11.79
N LEU A 8 14.54 -7.09 10.94
CA LEU A 8 14.30 -7.23 9.51
C LEU A 8 15.38 -8.09 8.83
N LYS A 9 16.66 -7.91 9.19
CA LYS A 9 17.78 -8.69 8.64
C LYS A 9 17.74 -10.20 8.92
N LYS A 10 16.94 -10.64 9.90
CA LYS A 10 16.82 -12.07 10.24
C LYS A 10 15.77 -12.82 9.40
N SER A 11 14.99 -12.12 8.55
CA SER A 11 13.94 -12.68 7.70
C SER A 11 12.98 -13.66 8.40
N ASN A 12 12.82 -13.53 9.72
CA ASN A 12 11.86 -14.29 10.50
C ASN A 12 10.53 -13.55 10.46
N ALA A 13 9.49 -14.18 9.90
CA ALA A 13 8.19 -13.55 9.71
C ALA A 13 7.61 -12.93 10.99
N ILE A 14 7.77 -13.59 12.15
CA ILE A 14 7.28 -13.07 13.43
C ILE A 14 8.04 -11.80 13.83
N LEU A 15 9.37 -11.77 13.62
CA LEU A 15 10.20 -10.61 13.92
C LEU A 15 9.89 -9.45 12.98
N VAL A 16 9.69 -9.72 11.69
CA VAL A 16 9.31 -8.72 10.67
C VAL A 16 7.96 -8.10 11.03
N VAL A 17 6.93 -8.92 11.29
CA VAL A 17 5.59 -8.44 11.67
C VAL A 17 5.64 -7.60 12.94
N ASN A 18 6.37 -8.05 13.97
CA ASN A 18 6.51 -7.29 15.21
C ASN A 18 7.23 -5.95 14.97
N ALA A 19 8.30 -5.95 14.19
CA ALA A 19 9.06 -4.75 13.86
C ALA A 19 8.22 -3.72 13.08
N ILE A 20 7.50 -4.16 12.03
CA ILE A 20 6.61 -3.30 11.25
C ILE A 20 5.43 -2.82 12.10
N SER A 21 4.84 -3.68 12.94
CA SER A 21 3.75 -3.28 13.84
C SER A 21 4.19 -2.19 14.83
N LYS A 22 5.41 -2.31 15.40
CA LYS A 22 6.00 -1.26 16.24
C LYS A 22 6.21 0.03 15.46
N LEU A 23 6.69 -0.05 14.22
CA LEU A 23 6.92 1.10 13.35
C LEU A 23 5.60 1.83 13.03
N VAL A 24 4.56 1.10 12.64
CA VAL A 24 3.21 1.64 12.39
C VAL A 24 2.67 2.34 13.65
N LYS A 25 2.81 1.74 14.83
CA LYS A 25 2.40 2.40 16.10
C LYS A 25 3.15 3.69 16.35
N ALA A 26 4.47 3.71 16.10
CA ALA A 26 5.28 4.91 16.24
C ALA A 26 4.79 6.02 15.28
N ILE A 27 4.54 5.70 14.01
CA ILE A 27 3.99 6.64 13.04
C ILE A 27 2.63 7.17 13.51
N LYS A 28 1.71 6.29 13.95
CA LYS A 28 0.39 6.70 14.47
C LYS A 28 0.49 7.66 15.65
N SER A 29 1.40 7.40 16.60
CA SER A 29 1.60 8.28 17.76
C SER A 29 2.14 9.66 17.39
N LYS A 30 2.91 9.76 16.30
CA LYS A 30 3.53 11.02 15.82
C LYS A 30 2.66 11.76 14.81
N GLY A 31 1.84 11.03 14.06
CA GLY A 31 1.01 11.51 12.96
C GLY A 31 -0.44 11.82 13.34
N ALA A 32 -0.74 12.01 14.62
CA ALA A 32 -2.03 12.58 15.05
C ALA A 32 -2.30 13.91 14.33
N PRO A 33 -3.57 14.36 14.16
CA PRO A 33 -4.02 15.15 13.00
C PRO A 33 -3.44 16.56 12.82
N HIS A 34 -2.44 16.96 13.62
CA HIS A 34 -1.99 18.33 13.81
C HIS A 34 -0.48 18.53 13.51
N SER A 35 0.26 17.50 13.12
CA SER A 35 1.62 17.68 12.60
C SER A 35 1.58 17.67 11.07
N GLY A 36 1.52 18.83 10.43
CA GLY A 36 1.41 18.99 8.96
C GLY A 36 2.58 18.47 8.12
N LYS A 37 3.37 17.52 8.62
CA LYS A 37 4.60 16.97 8.04
C LYS A 37 4.71 15.45 8.15
N ILE A 38 3.58 14.73 8.17
CA ILE A 38 3.60 13.28 8.31
C ILE A 38 4.42 12.58 7.22
N GLU A 39 4.39 13.13 5.99
CA GLU A 39 5.16 12.64 4.85
C GLU A 39 6.69 12.78 5.03
N GLU A 40 7.14 13.70 5.90
CA GLU A 40 8.56 13.91 6.21
C GLU A 40 9.04 13.03 7.39
N LEU A 41 8.16 12.24 8.01
CA LEU A 41 8.55 11.38 9.13
C LEU A 41 9.55 10.32 8.66
N PRO A 42 10.75 10.24 9.27
CA PRO A 42 11.74 9.24 8.91
C PRO A 42 11.21 7.81 9.02
N GLU A 43 10.31 7.54 9.99
CA GLU A 43 9.67 6.24 10.15
C GLU A 43 8.77 5.87 8.97
N LEU A 44 8.04 6.85 8.42
CA LEU A 44 7.16 6.61 7.28
C LEU A 44 7.99 6.43 6.01
N ILE A 45 9.03 7.24 5.80
CA ILE A 45 9.97 7.07 4.69
C ILE A 45 10.59 5.67 4.76
N PHE A 46 11.11 5.29 5.93
CA PHE A 46 11.68 3.96 6.14
C PHE A 46 10.67 2.84 5.87
N LEU A 47 9.41 2.98 6.29
CA LEU A 47 8.35 2.00 6.00
C LEU A 47 8.11 1.87 4.49
N LYS A 48 7.98 3.01 3.77
CA LYS A 48 7.76 3.03 2.32
C LYS A 48 8.91 2.38 1.56
N GLU A 49 10.16 2.63 1.95
CA GLU A 49 11.32 1.96 1.35
C GLU A 49 11.28 0.44 1.53
N ARG A 50 10.75 -0.06 2.65
CA ARG A 50 10.60 -1.52 2.87
C ARG A 50 9.49 -2.12 2.02
N CYS A 51 8.58 -1.33 1.47
CA CYS A 51 7.65 -1.80 0.42
C CYS A 51 8.36 -2.14 -0.89
N GLU A 52 9.63 -1.75 -1.07
CA GLU A 52 10.43 -2.06 -2.27
C GLU A 52 11.47 -3.15 -2.01
N ASP A 53 11.45 -3.75 -0.81
CA ASP A 53 12.42 -4.75 -0.40
C ASP A 53 12.37 -6.01 -1.29
N ALA A 54 13.53 -6.66 -1.43
CA ALA A 54 13.63 -7.89 -2.20
C ALA A 54 13.06 -9.09 -1.43
N ASP A 55 13.10 -9.06 -0.10
CA ASP A 55 12.51 -10.10 0.74
C ASP A 55 10.97 -9.99 0.67
N PRO A 56 10.26 -11.03 0.17
CA PRO A 56 8.80 -11.00 0.04
C PRO A 56 8.08 -10.76 1.38
N VAL A 57 8.62 -11.28 2.48
CA VAL A 57 7.99 -11.16 3.81
C VAL A 57 8.09 -9.71 4.27
N ILE A 58 9.25 -9.06 4.08
CA ILE A 58 9.43 -7.64 4.42
C ILE A 58 8.54 -6.78 3.52
N ASN A 59 8.58 -7.01 2.21
CA ASN A 59 7.79 -6.29 1.20
C ASN A 59 6.29 -6.32 1.53
N ILE A 60 5.70 -7.51 1.68
CA ILE A 60 4.27 -7.69 1.94
C ILE A 60 3.88 -7.08 3.29
N THR A 61 4.68 -7.32 4.33
CA THR A 61 4.37 -6.83 5.67
C THR A 61 4.46 -5.29 5.74
N ALA A 62 5.47 -4.69 5.11
CA ALA A 62 5.62 -3.24 5.04
C ALA A 62 4.47 -2.59 4.25
N CYS A 63 4.12 -3.17 3.10
CA CYS A 63 2.97 -2.79 2.29
C CYS A 63 1.67 -2.80 3.12
N GLN A 64 1.41 -3.88 3.85
CA GLN A 64 0.25 -3.97 4.75
C GLN A 64 0.29 -2.92 5.87
N GLY A 65 1.49 -2.59 6.36
CA GLY A 65 1.69 -1.49 7.32
C GLY A 65 1.27 -0.14 6.76
N VAL A 66 1.56 0.16 5.50
CA VAL A 66 1.11 1.38 4.81
C VAL A 66 -0.41 1.39 4.67
N ILE A 67 -1.02 0.27 4.26
CA ILE A 67 -2.49 0.15 4.18
C ILE A 67 -3.15 0.39 5.54
N THR A 68 -2.59 -0.18 6.60
CA THR A 68 -3.08 0.02 7.98
C THR A 68 -3.06 1.49 8.40
N LEU A 69 -2.12 2.30 7.88
CA LEU A 69 -2.07 3.74 8.16
C LEU A 69 -3.19 4.47 7.40
N VAL A 70 -3.48 4.09 6.16
CA VAL A 70 -4.60 4.63 5.37
C VAL A 70 -5.95 4.29 6.00
N GLU A 71 -6.17 3.03 6.37
CA GLU A 71 -7.42 2.58 7.02
C GLU A 71 -7.72 3.33 8.31
N THR A 72 -6.67 3.73 9.06
CA THR A 72 -6.83 4.52 10.28
C THR A 72 -6.83 6.04 10.07
N GLY A 73 -6.91 6.50 8.82
CA GLY A 73 -6.99 7.93 8.48
C GLY A 73 -5.69 8.71 8.70
N VAL A 74 -4.57 8.02 8.93
CA VAL A 74 -3.26 8.65 9.14
C VAL A 74 -2.63 9.06 7.81
N LEU A 75 -2.87 8.29 6.74
CA LEU A 75 -2.48 8.63 5.37
C LEU A 75 -3.70 8.78 4.49
N ALA A 76 -3.65 9.69 3.53
CA ALA A 76 -4.69 9.85 2.53
C ALA A 76 -4.55 8.78 1.42
N VAL A 77 -5.68 8.30 0.90
CA VAL A 77 -5.75 7.21 -0.09
C VAL A 77 -5.03 7.58 -1.40
N ILE A 78 -5.39 8.73 -2.00
CA ILE A 78 -4.91 9.12 -3.33
C ILE A 78 -3.40 9.40 -3.38
N PRO A 79 -2.79 10.16 -2.45
CA PRO A 79 -1.34 10.34 -2.40
C PRO A 79 -0.60 9.02 -2.18
N THR A 80 -1.14 8.13 -1.34
CA THR A 80 -0.55 6.81 -1.07
C THR A 80 -0.56 5.92 -2.32
N LEU A 81 -1.69 5.89 -3.03
CA LEU A 81 -1.83 5.16 -4.30
C LEU A 81 -0.85 5.68 -5.35
N SER A 82 -0.70 7.00 -5.45
CA SER A 82 0.26 7.64 -6.36
C SER A 82 1.71 7.27 -6.00
N GLY A 83 2.02 7.17 -4.70
CA GLY A 83 3.33 6.70 -4.22
C GLY A 83 3.65 5.28 -4.65
N PHE A 84 2.71 4.34 -4.52
CA PHE A 84 2.91 2.97 -4.99
C PHE A 84 3.10 2.89 -6.50
N ILE A 85 2.34 3.66 -7.29
CA ILE A 85 2.50 3.72 -8.75
C ILE A 85 3.89 4.27 -9.12
N ALA A 86 4.35 5.31 -8.42
CA ALA A 86 5.66 5.91 -8.65
C ALA A 86 6.82 4.96 -8.28
N ALA A 87 6.63 4.06 -7.31
CA ALA A 87 7.61 3.07 -6.89
C ALA A 87 7.72 1.85 -7.84
N LEU A 88 6.75 1.63 -8.74
CA LEU A 88 6.74 0.45 -9.63
C LEU A 88 8.09 0.20 -10.36
N PRO A 89 8.82 1.20 -10.86
CA PRO A 89 10.11 0.98 -11.53
C PRO A 89 11.24 0.46 -10.64
N THR A 90 11.17 0.69 -9.33
CA THR A 90 12.25 0.34 -8.37
C THR A 90 11.93 -0.90 -7.54
N VAL A 91 10.67 -1.32 -7.52
CA VAL A 91 10.18 -2.49 -6.79
C VAL A 91 10.82 -3.77 -7.30
N ARG A 92 11.36 -4.55 -6.36
CA ARG A 92 11.95 -5.88 -6.62
C ARG A 92 10.94 -7.02 -6.44
N ASN A 93 9.88 -6.77 -5.66
CA ASN A 93 8.79 -7.71 -5.44
C ASN A 93 7.43 -7.01 -5.59
N TYR A 94 6.69 -7.40 -6.62
CA TYR A 94 5.43 -6.76 -6.96
C TYR A 94 4.25 -7.22 -6.09
N THR A 95 4.36 -8.36 -5.40
CA THR A 95 3.23 -9.01 -4.72
C THR A 95 2.56 -8.08 -3.69
N GLY A 96 3.34 -7.50 -2.77
CA GLY A 96 2.83 -6.58 -1.75
C GLY A 96 2.31 -5.28 -2.34
N VAL A 97 2.99 -4.76 -3.38
CA VAL A 97 2.62 -3.50 -4.06
C VAL A 97 1.31 -3.65 -4.82
N ILE A 98 1.14 -4.72 -5.60
CA ILE A 98 -0.09 -5.02 -6.35
C ILE A 98 -1.26 -5.21 -5.40
N SER A 99 -1.05 -5.96 -4.31
CA SER A 99 -2.07 -6.16 -3.27
C SER A 99 -2.47 -4.84 -2.61
N SER A 100 -1.50 -3.96 -2.34
CA SER A 100 -1.74 -2.63 -1.77
C SER A 100 -2.50 -1.72 -2.72
N ILE A 101 -2.15 -1.72 -4.01
CA ILE A 101 -2.88 -0.98 -5.04
C ILE A 101 -4.34 -1.45 -5.09
N GLY A 102 -4.58 -2.77 -5.06
CA GLY A 102 -5.92 -3.34 -4.99
C GLY A 102 -6.71 -2.88 -3.76
N ALA A 103 -6.10 -2.96 -2.57
CA ALA A 103 -6.72 -2.50 -1.33
C ALA A 103 -7.07 -1.00 -1.37
N LEU A 104 -6.17 -0.15 -1.87
CA LEU A 104 -6.40 1.29 -1.99
C LEU A 104 -7.53 1.62 -2.98
N LEU A 105 -7.63 0.87 -4.08
CA LEU A 105 -8.74 1.02 -5.04
C LEU A 105 -10.09 0.68 -4.40
N ILE A 106 -10.15 -0.36 -3.56
CA ILE A 106 -11.36 -0.71 -2.80
C ILE A 106 -11.71 0.40 -1.80
N ILE A 107 -10.72 0.91 -1.05
CA ILE A 107 -10.94 2.00 -0.08
C ILE A 107 -11.46 3.28 -0.79
N ASP A 108 -10.85 3.67 -1.91
CA ASP A 108 -11.30 4.83 -2.71
C ASP A 108 -12.72 4.62 -3.27
N LEU A 109 -13.02 3.42 -3.77
CA LEU A 109 -14.36 3.07 -4.25
C LEU A 109 -15.41 3.22 -3.16
N LYS A 110 -15.16 2.70 -1.96
CA LYS A 110 -16.07 2.82 -0.81
C LYS A 110 -16.28 4.26 -0.37
N ALA A 111 -15.21 5.05 -0.32
CA ALA A 111 -15.28 6.47 0.02
C ALA A 111 -16.17 7.23 -0.98
N ARG A 112 -15.97 7.02 -2.30
CA ARG A 112 -16.76 7.67 -3.35
C ARG A 112 -18.22 7.24 -3.34
N LEU A 113 -18.51 5.96 -3.10
CA LEU A 113 -19.87 5.46 -2.97
C LEU A 113 -20.59 6.12 -1.78
N SER A 114 -19.89 6.24 -0.65
CA SER A 114 -20.43 6.87 0.55
C SER A 114 -20.71 8.37 0.35
N GLU A 115 -19.84 9.07 -0.38
CA GLU A 115 -19.97 10.51 -0.65
C GLU A 115 -21.02 10.84 -1.73
N ASN A 116 -21.06 10.07 -2.82
CA ASN A 116 -21.81 10.43 -4.04
C ASN A 116 -22.99 9.49 -4.36
N GLY A 117 -23.19 8.42 -3.59
CA GLY A 117 -24.22 7.40 -3.82
C GLY A 117 -24.03 6.55 -5.08
N SER A 118 -23.00 6.83 -5.89
CA SER A 118 -22.64 6.08 -7.09
C SER A 118 -21.14 6.17 -7.34
N PHE A 119 -20.57 5.13 -7.93
CA PHE A 119 -19.16 5.09 -8.30
C PHE A 119 -18.98 5.51 -9.76
N GLN A 120 -18.16 6.53 -9.97
CA GLN A 120 -17.59 6.83 -11.28
C GLN A 120 -16.09 6.61 -11.21
N CYS A 121 -15.57 5.73 -12.08
CA CYS A 121 -14.14 5.44 -12.11
C CYS A 121 -13.36 6.71 -12.48
N PRO A 122 -12.41 7.17 -11.64
CA PRO A 122 -11.63 8.37 -11.94
C PRO A 122 -10.49 8.11 -12.94
N PHE A 123 -10.30 6.85 -13.37
CA PHE A 123 -9.19 6.44 -14.21
C PHE A 123 -9.64 6.06 -15.62
N ASN A 124 -8.73 6.27 -16.58
CA ASN A 124 -8.89 5.96 -17.98
C ASN A 124 -7.80 4.99 -18.47
N LEU A 125 -7.83 4.64 -19.76
CA LEU A 125 -6.77 3.83 -20.38
C LEU A 125 -5.44 4.59 -20.57
N ARG A 126 -5.49 5.93 -20.63
CA ARG A 126 -4.33 6.80 -20.94
C ARG A 126 -3.95 7.75 -19.80
N SER A 127 -4.81 8.70 -19.45
CA SER A 127 -4.54 9.68 -18.40
C SER A 127 -5.85 10.12 -17.70
N PRO A 128 -5.90 10.12 -16.36
CA PRO A 128 -4.98 9.38 -15.49
C PRO A 128 -5.13 7.87 -15.76
N GLN A 129 -4.02 7.15 -15.93
CA GLN A 129 -4.08 5.72 -16.27
C GLN A 129 -4.53 4.90 -15.05
N HIS A 130 -5.35 3.87 -15.29
CA HIS A 130 -5.74 2.95 -14.22
C HIS A 130 -4.52 2.26 -13.59
N PRO A 131 -4.38 2.22 -12.25
CA PRO A 131 -3.18 1.72 -11.57
C PRO A 131 -2.77 0.31 -11.97
N LEU A 132 -3.74 -0.61 -12.13
CA LEU A 132 -3.47 -1.98 -12.61
C LEU A 132 -2.91 -2.02 -14.04
N ILE A 133 -3.28 -1.07 -14.91
CA ILE A 133 -2.68 -0.96 -16.24
C ILE A 133 -1.24 -0.47 -16.12
N SER A 134 -0.95 0.45 -15.21
CA SER A 134 0.41 0.92 -14.93
C SER A 134 1.32 -0.21 -14.43
N VAL A 135 0.81 -1.09 -13.57
CA VAL A 135 1.49 -2.32 -13.14
C VAL A 135 1.86 -3.19 -14.34
N LEU A 136 0.89 -3.55 -15.18
CA LEU A 136 1.11 -4.42 -16.35
C LEU A 136 2.04 -3.81 -17.40
N LYS A 137 2.03 -2.48 -17.54
CA LYS A 137 2.98 -1.77 -18.40
C LYS A 137 4.40 -1.86 -17.87
N GLN A 138 4.57 -1.77 -16.55
CA GLN A 138 5.88 -1.84 -15.92
C GLN A 138 6.44 -3.27 -15.98
N ASN A 139 5.62 -4.27 -15.63
CA ASN A 139 6.02 -5.67 -15.64
C ASN A 139 4.87 -6.57 -16.11
N LYS A 140 4.99 -7.10 -17.33
CA LYS A 140 3.95 -7.94 -17.95
C LYS A 140 3.79 -9.30 -17.28
N ASP A 141 4.83 -9.79 -16.59
CA ASP A 141 4.80 -11.10 -15.94
C ASP A 141 3.91 -11.12 -14.69
N THR A 142 3.52 -9.94 -14.20
CA THR A 142 2.61 -9.77 -13.05
C THR A 142 1.13 -9.96 -13.40
N TRP A 143 0.80 -10.40 -14.62
CA TRP A 143 -0.59 -10.52 -15.08
C TRP A 143 -1.43 -11.47 -14.21
N CYS A 144 -0.85 -12.54 -13.68
CA CYS A 144 -1.52 -13.45 -12.76
C CYS A 144 -1.94 -12.71 -11.48
N ASP A 145 -1.04 -11.93 -10.90
CA ASP A 145 -1.29 -11.19 -9.67
C ASP A 145 -2.37 -10.12 -9.88
N VAL A 146 -2.30 -9.40 -11.00
CA VAL A 146 -3.33 -8.43 -11.39
C VAL A 146 -4.68 -9.10 -11.58
N PHE A 147 -4.72 -10.26 -12.26
CA PHE A 147 -5.94 -11.02 -12.46
C PHE A 147 -6.52 -11.49 -11.12
N ASN A 148 -5.69 -12.01 -10.21
CA ASN A 148 -6.12 -12.42 -8.87
C ASN A 148 -6.74 -11.26 -8.07
N ILE A 149 -6.13 -10.07 -8.13
CA ILE A 149 -6.71 -8.86 -7.51
C ILE A 149 -8.03 -8.46 -8.18
N MET A 150 -8.13 -8.53 -9.50
CA MET A 150 -9.41 -8.25 -10.19
C MET A 150 -10.50 -9.24 -9.77
N GLN A 151 -10.18 -10.54 -9.69
CA GLN A 151 -11.11 -11.55 -9.19
C GLN A 151 -11.51 -11.29 -7.74
N PHE A 152 -10.57 -10.91 -6.89
CA PHE A 152 -10.84 -10.56 -5.50
C PHE A 152 -11.77 -9.34 -5.39
N ILE A 153 -11.55 -8.29 -6.19
CA ILE A 153 -12.39 -7.09 -6.22
C ILE A 153 -13.79 -7.42 -6.75
N CYS A 154 -13.90 -8.16 -7.86
CA CYS A 154 -15.18 -8.50 -8.47
C CYS A 154 -15.98 -9.55 -7.67
N GLY A 155 -15.28 -10.42 -6.95
CA GLY A 155 -15.87 -11.40 -6.04
C GLY A 155 -16.06 -10.88 -4.62
N HIS A 156 -15.79 -9.59 -4.38
CA HIS A 156 -15.97 -8.96 -3.08
C HIS A 156 -17.47 -8.81 -2.79
N ASN A 157 -18.05 -9.84 -2.17
CA ASN A 157 -19.39 -9.75 -1.61
C ASN A 157 -19.27 -8.96 -0.30
N GLU A 158 -19.63 -7.69 -0.32
CA GLU A 158 -19.95 -7.00 0.93
C GLU A 158 -21.32 -7.47 1.39
N GLU A 159 -21.38 -8.12 2.56
CA GLU A 159 -22.60 -8.09 3.36
C GLU A 159 -22.83 -6.61 3.71
N MET A 160 -23.78 -5.98 3.00
CA MET A 160 -24.31 -4.66 3.32
C MET A 160 -25.04 -4.65 4.65
#